data_AF-A0AB38BGQ6-F1
#
_entry.id   AF-A0AB38BGQ6-F1
#
_cell.length_a   1.000
_cell.length_b   1.000
_cell.length_c   1.000
_cell.angle_alpha   90.00
_cell.angle_beta   90.00
_cell.angle_gamma   90.00
#
_symmetry.space_group_name_H-M   'P 1'
#
loop_
_entity.id
_entity.type
_entity.pdbx_description
1 polymer ?
#
loop_
_entity_poly.entity_id
_entity_poly.type
_entity_poly.pdbx_seq_one_letter_code
_entity_poly.pdbx_strand_id
1 'polypeptide(L)' 'MDITEEMLITNLKDAGCTKETIAAFLYYRKKNEQLKQIEILKKHRHGLLDKIHEDQKAIDCLDYLLYKLK' A
#
# COMPACT_ATOMS: atom_id res chain seq x y z
N MET A 1 -7.51 10.37 -22.28
CA MET A 1 -7.70 8.92 -22.18
C MET A 1 -8.41 8.65 -20.87
N ASP A 2 -9.65 8.21 -20.91
CA ASP A 2 -10.36 7.75 -19.70
C ASP A 2 -9.67 6.49 -19.16
N ILE A 3 -9.37 6.48 -17.86
CA ILE A 3 -8.80 5.30 -17.22
C ILE A 3 -9.90 4.23 -17.09
N THR A 4 -9.70 3.08 -17.72
CA THR A 4 -10.65 1.96 -17.66
C THR A 4 -10.66 1.30 -16.28
N GLU A 5 -11.77 0.62 -15.95
CA GLU A 5 -11.88 -0.11 -14.67
C GLU A 5 -10.84 -1.21 -14.54
N GLU A 6 -10.51 -1.90 -15.64
CA GLU A 6 -9.46 -2.92 -15.67
C GLU A 6 -8.09 -2.35 -15.35
N MET A 7 -7.72 -1.21 -15.94
CA MET A 7 -6.44 -0.54 -15.64
C MET A 7 -6.34 -0.16 -14.16
N LEU A 8 -7.45 0.27 -13.54
CA LEU A 8 -7.47 0.59 -12.11
C LEU A 8 -7.29 -0.64 -11.26
N ILE A 9 -8.01 -1.72 -11.55
CA ILE A 9 -7.91 -2.96 -10.78
C ILE A 9 -6.48 -3.49 -10.87
N THR A 10 -5.85 -3.48 -12.04
CA THR A 10 -4.45 -3.88 -12.22
C THR A 10 -3.52 -3.00 -11.40
N ASN A 11 -3.62 -1.68 -11.51
CA ASN A 11 -2.79 -0.76 -10.73
C ASN A 11 -2.94 -0.96 -9.20
N LEU A 12 -4.15 -1.22 -8.72
CA LEU A 12 -4.39 -1.46 -7.30
C LEU A 12 -3.77 -2.79 -6.84
N LYS A 13 -3.87 -3.85 -7.67
CA LYS A 13 -3.22 -5.14 -7.40
C LYS A 13 -1.70 -5.01 -7.38
N ASP A 14 -1.12 -4.31 -8.36
CA ASP A 14 0.32 -4.10 -8.46
C ASP A 14 0.85 -3.25 -7.30
N ALA A 15 0.04 -2.32 -6.78
CA ALA A 15 0.32 -1.59 -5.55
C ALA A 15 0.18 -2.44 -4.27
N GLY A 16 -0.16 -3.73 -4.38
CA GLY A 16 -0.35 -4.63 -3.26
C GLY A 16 -1.64 -4.40 -2.47
N CYS A 17 -2.63 -3.70 -3.03
CA CYS A 17 -3.94 -3.56 -2.37
C CYS A 17 -4.63 -4.92 -2.25
N THR A 18 -5.18 -5.20 -1.08
CA THR A 18 -5.94 -6.44 -0.85
C THR A 18 -7.26 -6.42 -1.62
N LYS A 19 -7.91 -7.60 -1.73
CA LYS A 19 -9.20 -7.73 -2.40
C LYS A 19 -10.26 -6.82 -1.75
N GLU A 20 -10.21 -6.68 -0.42
CA GLU A 20 -11.12 -5.85 0.37
C GLU A 20 -10.91 -4.36 0.06
N THR A 21 -9.65 -3.92 0.01
CA THR A 21 -9.27 -2.54 -0.36
C THR A 21 -9.72 -2.20 -1.78
N ILE A 22 -9.54 -3.12 -2.73
CA ILE A 22 -9.99 -2.94 -4.12
C ILE A 22 -11.51 -2.86 -4.19
N ALA A 23 -12.23 -3.75 -3.51
CA ALA A 23 -13.68 -3.74 -3.48
C ALA A 23 -14.24 -2.43 -2.91
N ALA A 24 -13.66 -1.93 -1.81
CA ALA A 24 -14.04 -0.66 -1.21
C ALA A 24 -13.74 0.54 -2.13
N PHE A 25 -12.60 0.54 -2.82
CA PHE A 25 -12.26 1.56 -3.81
C PHE A 25 -13.28 1.61 -4.96
N LEU A 26 -13.65 0.45 -5.52
CA LEU A 26 -14.63 0.37 -6.61
C LEU A 26 -16.05 0.75 -6.14
N TYR A 27 -16.41 0.43 -4.91
CA TYR A 27 -17.68 0.87 -4.30
C TYR A 27 -17.77 2.39 -4.26
N TYR A 28 -16.74 3.07 -3.74
CA TYR A 28 -16.72 4.54 -3.69
C TYR A 28 -16.63 5.19 -5.07
N ARG A 29 -15.96 4.54 -6.02
CA ARG A 29 -15.96 4.96 -7.43
C ARG A 29 -17.37 5.02 -8.01
N LYS A 30 -18.17 3.95 -7.83
CA LYS A 30 -19.57 3.88 -8.31
C LYS A 30 -20.47 4.92 -7.67
N LYS A 31 -20.11 5.43 -6.49
CA LYS A 31 -20.82 6.50 -5.76
C LYS A 31 -20.27 7.89 -6.05
N ASN A 32 -19.27 8.04 -6.91
CA ASN A 32 -18.54 9.29 -7.16
C ASN A 32 -17.92 9.91 -5.90
N GLU A 33 -17.58 9.09 -4.89
CA GLU A 33 -16.98 9.53 -3.64
C GLU A 33 -15.44 9.53 -3.71
N GLN A 34 -14.89 10.44 -4.53
CA GLN A 34 -13.45 10.50 -4.83
C GLN A 34 -12.56 10.68 -3.58
N LEU A 35 -13.02 11.46 -2.59
CA LEU A 35 -12.26 11.68 -1.35
C LEU A 35 -12.03 10.37 -0.58
N LYS A 36 -13.05 9.50 -0.49
CA LYS A 36 -12.94 8.22 0.19
C LYS A 36 -12.04 7.24 -0.57
N GLN A 37 -12.06 7.29 -1.91
CA GLN A 37 -11.10 6.55 -2.72
C GLN A 37 -9.65 6.95 -2.38
N ILE A 38 -9.38 8.25 -2.32
CA ILE A 38 -8.04 8.78 -1.98
C ILE A 38 -7.65 8.38 -0.56
N GLU A 39 -8.56 8.46 0.40
CA GLU A 39 -8.31 8.10 1.80
C GLU A 39 -7.87 6.64 1.96
N ILE A 40 -8.56 5.71 1.29
CA ILE A 40 -8.19 4.29 1.26
C ILE A 40 -6.76 4.12 0.73
N LEU A 41 -6.40 4.79 -0.37
CA LEU A 41 -5.06 4.67 -0.96
C LEU A 41 -3.98 5.27 -0.05
N LYS A 42 -4.26 6.39 0.62
CA LYS A 42 -3.34 6.98 1.61
C LYS A 42 -3.10 6.03 2.78
N LYS A 43 -4.15 5.38 3.28
CA LYS A 43 -4.06 4.39 4.35
C LYS A 43 -3.20 3.19 3.92
N HIS A 44 -3.43 2.67 2.71
CA HIS A 44 -2.62 1.58 2.17
C HIS A 44 -1.15 1.97 2.03
N ARG A 45 -0.87 3.16 1.48
CA ARG A 45 0.48 3.70 1.37
C ARG A 45 1.16 3.84 2.74
N HIS A 46 0.45 4.28 3.77
CA HIS A 46 1.01 4.37 5.11
C HIS A 46 1.43 3.00 5.65
N GLY A 47 0.56 1.98 5.53
CA GLY A 47 0.91 0.63 5.94
C GLY A 47 2.10 0.02 5.18
N LEU A 48 2.30 0.39 3.91
CA LEU A 48 3.51 0.01 3.16
C LEU A 48 4.77 0.66 3.73
N LEU A 49 4.70 1.94 4.10
CA LEU A 49 5.83 2.64 4.73
C LEU A 49 6.14 2.08 6.11
N ASP A 50 5.12 1.74 6.89
CA ASP A 50 5.31 1.13 8.22
C ASP A 50 6.09 -0.18 8.12
N LYS A 51 5.75 -1.05 7.16
CA LYS A 51 6.50 -2.29 6.89
C LYS A 51 7.97 -2.03 6.54
N ILE A 52 8.23 -1.05 5.66
CA ILE A 52 9.61 -0.67 5.30
C ILE A 52 10.38 -0.20 6.55
N HIS A 53 9.75 0.61 7.41
CA HIS A 53 10.39 1.06 8.64
C HIS A 53 10.61 -0.08 9.64
N GLU A 54 9.71 -1.07 9.72
CA GLU A 54 9.89 -2.27 10.55
C GLU A 54 11.04 -3.13 10.05
N ASP A 55 11.08 -3.42 8.74
CA ASP A 55 12.14 -4.20 8.11
C ASP A 55 13.50 -3.49 8.28
N GLN A 56 13.55 -2.17 8.10
CA GLN A 56 14.78 -1.38 8.31
C GLN A 56 15.29 -1.51 9.75
N LYS A 57 14.41 -1.39 10.75
CA LYS A 57 14.80 -1.56 12.16
C LYS A 57 15.35 -2.96 12.44
N ALA A 58 14.76 -3.98 11.82
CA ALA A 58 15.24 -5.36 11.97
C ALA A 58 16.65 -5.52 11.37
N ILE A 59 16.89 -4.94 10.19
CA ILE A 59 18.21 -4.91 9.53
C ILE A 59 19.23 -4.17 10.40
N ASP A 60 18.90 -2.99 10.91
CA ASP A 60 19.81 -2.20 11.75
C ASP A 60 20.26 -2.99 13.01
N CYS A 61 19.35 -3.72 13.63
CA CYS A 61 19.65 -4.61 14.75
C CYS A 61 20.60 -5.76 14.37
N LEU A 62 20.37 -6.38 13.20
CA LEU A 62 21.22 -7.45 12.69
C LEU A 62 22.62 -6.95 12.33
N ASP A 63 22.72 -5.80 11.66
CA ASP A 63 23.98 -5.17 11.30
C ASP A 63 24.81 -4.80 12.54
N TYR A 64 24.15 -4.28 13.58
CA TYR A 64 24.81 -4.03 14.86
C TYR A 64 25.38 -5.30 15.49
N LEU A 65 24.61 -6.40 15.50
CA LEU A 65 25.08 -7.69 16.02
C LEU A 65 26.28 -8.20 15.21
N LEU A 66 26.21 -8.15 13.88
CA LEU A 66 27.29 -8.56 12.99
C LEU A 66 28.56 -7.74 13.21
N TYR A 67 28.42 -6.43 13.43
CA TYR A 67 29.56 -5.56 13.76
C TYR A 67 30.21 -5.95 15.08
N LYS A 68 29.44 -6.34 16.11
CA LYS A 68 29.97 -6.75 17.42
C LYS A 68 30.68 -8.11 17.43
N LEU A 69 30.38 -8.96 16.45
CA LEU A 69 31.01 -10.27 16.30
C LEU A 69 32.31 -10.24 15.47
N LYS A 70 32.64 -9.08 14.87
CA LYS A 70 33.94 -8.81 14.26
C LYS A 70 34.94 -8.32 15.30
#